data_AF-T1BQ31-F1
#
_entry.id   AF-T1BQ31-F1
#
_cell.length_a   1.000
_cell.length_b   1.000
_cell.length_c   1.000
_cell.angle_alpha   90.00
_cell.angle_beta   90.00
_cell.angle_gamma   90.00
#
_symmetry.space_group_name_H-M   'P 1'
#
loop_
_entity.id
_entity.type
_entity.pdbx_description
1 polymer ?
#
loop_
_entity_poly.entity_id
_entity_poly.type
_entity_poly.pdbx_seq_one_letter_code
_entity_poly.pdbx_strand_id
1 'polypeptide(L)'
;MASLTAKVIKGHTYYYARECRRVGGRPKIVRTVYLGSLDRILAAVQGAQQPPALQSVDIASFGDVAALYDLAQSIGLVELI
;
A
#
# COMPACT_ATOMS: atom_id res chain seq x y z
N MET A 1 16.12 -15.50 12.59
CA MET A 1 14.88 -14.76 12.88
C MET A 1 15.18 -13.27 12.91
N ALA A 2 14.24 -12.43 12.48
CA ALA A 2 14.37 -10.99 12.63
C ALA A 2 14.10 -10.59 14.09
N SER A 3 14.90 -9.69 14.65
CA SER A 3 14.73 -9.13 15.99
C SER A 3 14.82 -7.61 15.95
N LEU A 4 14.03 -6.94 16.78
CA LEU A 4 14.11 -5.49 16.95
C LEU A 4 15.22 -5.15 17.96
N THR A 5 16.05 -4.15 17.64
CA THR A 5 17.14 -3.70 18.52
C THR A 5 17.08 -2.18 18.64
N ALA A 6 16.99 -1.68 19.87
CA ALA A 6 17.06 -0.26 20.17
C ALA A 6 18.53 0.21 20.27
N LYS A 7 18.80 1.44 19.86
CA LYS A 7 20.11 2.09 19.94
C LYS A 7 19.92 3.55 20.30
N VAL A 8 20.56 3.99 21.37
CA VAL A 8 20.57 5.40 21.79
C VAL A 8 21.69 6.14 21.07
N ILE A 9 21.36 7.23 20.39
CA ILE A 9 22.31 8.10 19.69
C ILE A 9 21.96 9.55 20.07
N LYS A 10 22.91 10.25 20.71
CA LYS A 10 22.73 11.65 21.18
C LYS A 10 21.45 11.85 22.00
N GLY A 11 21.13 10.91 22.91
CA GLY A 11 19.93 10.97 23.74
C GLY A 11 18.63 10.52 23.07
N HIS A 12 18.64 10.21 21.77
CA HIS A 12 17.47 9.73 21.05
C HIS A 12 17.54 8.22 20.80
N THR A 13 16.42 7.53 21.01
CA THR A 13 16.31 6.08 20.78
C THR A 13 15.84 5.79 19.36
N TYR A 14 16.64 5.01 18.65
CA TYR A 14 16.34 4.54 17.31
C TYR A 14 16.34 3.02 17.25
N TYR A 15 15.62 2.48 16.28
CA TYR A 15 15.38 1.05 16.15
C TYR A 15 15.97 0.49 14.85
N TYR A 16 16.43 -0.75 14.95
CA TYR A 16 16.93 -1.53 13.84
C TYR A 16 16.24 -2.89 13.82
N ALA A 17 15.83 -3.36 12.64
CA ALA A 17 15.49 -4.77 12.43
C ALA A 17 16.77 -5.53 12.03
N ARG A 18 17.13 -6.56 12.78
CA ARG A 18 18.32 -7.38 12.53
C ARG A 18 17.94 -8.82 12.31
N GLU A 19 18.47 -9.43 11.26
CA GLU A 19 18.29 -10.85 11.01
C GLU A 19 19.54 -11.63 11.42
N CYS A 20 19.37 -12.54 12.37
CA CYS A 20 20.41 -13.49 12.75
C CYS A 20 20.21 -14.82 12.02
N ARG A 21 21.29 -15.34 11.43
CA ARG A 21 21.37 -16.68 10.82
C ARG A 21 22.69 -17.34 11.21
N ARG A 22 22.79 -18.67 11.16
CA ARG A 22 24.08 -19.35 11.34
C ARG A 22 24.85 -19.33 10.03
N VAL A 23 26.10 -18.90 10.07
CA VAL A 23 27.04 -18.93 8.93
C VAL A 23 28.28 -19.68 9.41
N GLY A 24 28.63 -20.78 8.75
CA GLY A 24 29.73 -21.64 9.20
C GLY A 24 29.54 -22.17 10.62
N GLY A 25 28.29 -22.51 10.98
CA GLY A 25 27.96 -23.02 12.31
C GLY A 25 27.95 -21.96 13.43
N ARG A 26 28.19 -20.67 13.17
CA ARG A 26 28.15 -19.60 14.18
C ARG A 26 27.02 -18.59 13.91
N PRO A 27 26.29 -18.12 14.94
CA PRO A 27 25.27 -17.09 14.75
C PRO A 27 25.91 -15.78 14.27
N LYS A 28 25.37 -15.20 13.20
CA LYS A 28 25.84 -13.96 12.57
C LYS A 28 24.64 -13.10 12.16
N ILE A 29 24.74 -11.79 12.38
CA ILE A 29 23.77 -10.84 11.84
C ILE A 29 24.05 -10.70 10.34
N VAL A 30 23.11 -11.18 9.53
CA VAL A 30 23.26 -11.20 8.05
C VAL A 30 22.54 -10.04 7.38
N ARG A 31 21.59 -9.39 8.08
CA ARG A 31 20.88 -8.20 7.59
C ARG A 31 20.60 -7.26 8.74
N THR A 32 20.80 -5.97 8.50
CA THR A 32 20.43 -4.89 9.42
C THR A 32 19.70 -3.81 8.63
N VAL A 33 18.49 -3.47 9.06
CA VAL A 33 17.67 -2.42 8.46
C VAL A 33 17.43 -1.36 9.52
N TYR A 34 17.72 -0.10 9.21
CA TYR A 34 17.40 1.03 10.07
C TYR A 34 15.92 1.38 9.93
N LEU A 35 15.20 1.40 11.05
CA LEU A 35 13.76 1.71 11.08
C LEU A 35 13.47 3.15 11.50
N GLY A 36 14.41 3.82 12.17
CA GLY A 36 14.21 5.17 12.69
C GLY A 36 13.71 5.20 14.13
N SER A 37 13.06 6.29 14.51
CA SER A 37 12.46 6.47 15.84
C SER A 37 11.20 5.61 16.00
N LEU A 38 10.72 5.48 17.24
CA LEU A 38 9.45 4.81 17.51
C LEU A 38 8.29 5.48 16.76
N ASP A 39 8.24 6.82 16.77
CA ASP A 39 7.19 7.58 16.09
C ASP A 39 7.14 7.31 14.59
N ARG A 40 8.30 7.17 13.94
CA ARG A 40 8.37 6.84 12.51
C ARG A 40 7.81 5.44 12.24
N ILE A 41 8.10 4.48 13.12
CA ILE A 41 7.57 3.12 13.00
C ILE A 41 6.05 3.13 13.17
N LEU A 42 5.54 3.84 14.18
CA LEU A 42 4.10 3.95 14.43
C LEU A 42 3.37 4.60 13.26
N ALA A 43 3.89 5.71 12.74
CA ALA A 43 3.32 6.39 11.57
C ALA A 43 3.27 5.47 10.34
N ALA A 44 4.33 4.69 10.10
CA ALA A 44 4.36 3.74 8.99
C ALA A 44 3.34 2.62 9.15
N VAL A 45 3.18 2.07 10.37
CA VAL A 45 2.21 1.01 10.64
C VAL A 45 0.77 1.52 10.53
N GLN A 46 0.49 2.72 11.06
CA GLN A 46 -0.83 3.35 10.98
C GLN A 46 -1.19 3.72 9.53
N GLY A 47 -0.25 4.30 8.78
CA GLY A 47 -0.45 4.62 7.37
C GLY A 47 -0.63 3.38 6.48
N ALA A 48 0.00 2.26 6.83
CA ALA A 48 -0.18 1.00 6.11
C ALA A 48 -1.58 0.39 6.24
N GLN A 49 -2.38 0.82 7.22
CA GLN A 49 -3.79 0.42 7.32
C GLN A 49 -4.71 1.19 6.38
N GLN A 50 -4.23 2.27 5.76
CA GLN A 50 -5.00 2.98 4.77
C GLN A 50 -4.81 2.30 3.41
N PRO A 51 -5.91 2.03 2.66
CA PRO A 51 -5.78 1.60 1.28
C PRO A 51 -4.91 2.61 0.53
N PRO A 52 -4.03 2.17 -0.38
CA PRO A 52 -3.20 3.08 -1.15
C PRO A 52 -4.11 4.11 -1.83
N ALA A 53 -3.69 5.37 -1.81
CA ALA A 53 -4.42 6.42 -2.48
C ALA A 53 -4.62 6.03 -3.95
N LEU A 54 -5.89 5.92 -4.38
CA LEU A 54 -6.23 5.66 -5.78
C LEU A 54 -5.69 6.85 -6.59
N GLN A 55 -4.72 6.57 -7.47
CA GLN A 55 -4.05 7.62 -8.26
C GLN A 55 -4.94 8.12 -9.41
N SER A 56 -5.76 7.23 -9.96
CA SER A 56 -6.75 7.53 -10.99
C SER A 56 -7.85 6.47 -10.97
N VAL A 57 -9.02 6.84 -11.48
CA VAL A 57 -10.15 5.94 -11.73
C VAL A 57 -10.55 6.13 -13.19
N ASP A 58 -10.53 5.04 -13.96
CA ASP A 58 -11.06 5.04 -15.31
C ASP A 58 -12.57 4.78 -15.25
N ILE A 59 -13.36 5.77 -15.64
CA ILE A 59 -14.81 5.64 -15.78
C ILE A 59 -15.09 5.34 -17.26
N ALA A 60 -15.42 4.09 -17.56
CA ALA A 60 -15.86 3.71 -18.89
C ALA A 60 -17.38 3.88 -18.99
N SER A 61 -17.83 4.79 -19.86
CA SER A 61 -19.25 5.02 -20.15
C SER A 61 -19.81 3.93 -21.07
N PHE A 62 -19.80 2.67 -20.60
CA PHE A 62 -20.27 1.53 -21.38
C PHE A 62 -21.80 1.55 -21.58
N GLY A 63 -22.52 2.24 -20.70
CA GLY A 63 -23.99 2.30 -20.70
C GLY A 63 -24.60 3.35 -21.64
N ASP A 64 -23.82 4.29 -22.16
CA ASP A 64 -24.36 5.45 -22.87
C ASP A 64 -25.11 5.06 -24.14
N VAL A 65 -24.55 4.15 -24.93
CA VAL A 65 -25.18 3.66 -26.17
C VAL A 65 -26.47 2.89 -25.87
N ALA A 66 -26.47 2.07 -24.82
CA ALA A 66 -27.67 1.33 -24.39
C ALA A 66 -28.75 2.28 -23.86
N ALA A 67 -28.39 3.30 -23.08
CA ALA A 67 -29.31 4.30 -22.57
C ALA A 67 -29.94 5.14 -23.68
N LEU A 68 -29.13 5.56 -24.66
CA LEU A 68 -29.63 6.30 -25.82
C LEU A 68 -30.55 5.45 -26.70
N TYR A 69 -30.25 4.17 -26.85
CA TYR A 69 -31.09 3.24 -27.60
C TYR A 69 -32.44 2.98 -26.91
N ASP A 70 -32.42 2.76 -25.59
CA ASP A 70 -33.64 2.60 -24.77
C ASP A 70 -34.51 3.87 -24.85
N LEU A 71 -33.91 5.05 -24.74
CA LEU A 71 -34.59 6.33 -24.92
C LEU A 71 -35.20 6.43 -26.32
N ALA A 72 -34.45 6.07 -27.37
CA ALA A 72 -34.92 6.12 -28.74
C ALA A 72 -36.11 5.17 -28.98
N GLN A 73 -36.13 3.99 -28.35
CA GLN A 73 -37.32 3.12 -28.35
C GLN A 73 -38.49 3.78 -27.62
N SER A 74 -38.26 4.35 -26.44
CA SER A 74 -39.32 4.95 -25.60
C SER A 74 -40.07 6.10 -26.29
N ILE A 75 -39.42 6.83 -27.20
CA ILE A 75 -40.01 7.95 -27.94
C ILE A 75 -40.48 7.56 -29.35
N GLY A 76 -40.42 6.27 -29.71
CA GLY A 76 -40.81 5.76 -31.03
C GLY A 76 -39.85 6.17 -32.17
N LEU A 77 -38.65 6.67 -31.86
CA LEU A 77 -37.69 7.09 -32.88
C LEU A 77 -37.18 5.91 -33.70
N VAL A 78 -36.98 4.75 -33.05
CA VAL A 78 -36.47 3.52 -33.70
C VAL A 78 -37.43 3.00 -34.79
N GLU A 79 -38.71 3.32 -34.70
CA GLU A 79 -39.74 2.86 -35.65
C GLU A 79 -39.82 3.74 -36.91
N LEU A 80 -39.13 4.90 -36.91
CA LEU A 80 -39.18 5.90 -37.98
C LEU A 80 -38.01 5.83 -38.97
N ILE A 81 -37.00 5.00 -38.70
CA ILE A 81 -35.77 4.80 -39.48
C ILE A 81 -35.65 3.35 -39.94
#